data_AF-A0A840ZK82-F1
#
_entry.id   AF-A0A840ZK82-F1
#
_cell.length_a   1.000
_cell.length_b   1.000
_cell.length_c   1.000
_cell.angle_alpha   90.00
_cell.angle_beta   90.00
_cell.angle_gamma   90.00
#
_symmetry.space_group_name_H-M   'P 1'
#
loop_
_entity.id
_entity.type
_entity.pdbx_description
1 polymer ?
#
loop_
_entity_poly.entity_id
_entity_poly.type
_entity_poly.pdbx_seq_one_letter_code
_entity_poly.pdbx_strand_id
1 'polypeptide(L)'
;MELTDLVRLFAEPVDLAVVLTDVDLERPGPTVLYANPAFARMSGYAPADLVGGTPRILQGPDTNREATRHLPRLLRAEGRFLGCLRNYRRDGEEYLCEIDVRPILDRDGAPQAYIAFEREVVRRRGRPAEGGTRRYRPTVQSPLPLVGSGMPIFA
;
A
#
# COMPACT_ATOMS: atom_id res chain seq x y z
N MET A 1 -7.47 -1.44 24.57
CA MET A 1 -6.40 -1.70 23.60
C MET A 1 -6.69 -0.81 22.42
N GLU A 2 -5.74 0.06 22.07
CA GLU A 2 -5.89 0.97 20.94
C GLU A 2 -5.81 0.20 19.62
N LEU A 3 -6.41 0.74 18.55
CA LEU A 3 -6.38 0.11 17.22
C LEU A 3 -4.93 -0.14 16.75
N THR A 4 -4.05 0.83 16.98
CA THR A 4 -2.64 0.74 16.58
C THR A 4 -1.91 -0.39 17.30
N ASP A 5 -2.20 -0.64 18.58
CA ASP A 5 -1.60 -1.75 19.33
C ASP A 5 -2.04 -3.10 18.76
N LEU A 6 -3.33 -3.23 18.44
CA LEU A 6 -3.88 -4.43 17.82
C LEU A 6 -3.23 -4.71 16.47
N VAL A 7 -3.15 -3.70 15.60
CA VAL A 7 -2.52 -3.83 14.28
C VAL A 7 -1.04 -4.18 14.43
N ARG A 8 -0.32 -3.54 15.36
CA ARG A 8 1.08 -3.86 15.66
C ARG A 8 1.25 -5.32 16.05
N LEU A 9 0.47 -5.82 17.01
CA LEU A 9 0.56 -7.22 17.47
C LEU A 9 0.47 -8.23 16.32
N PHE A 10 -0.37 -7.98 15.32
CA PHE A 10 -0.52 -8.87 14.17
C PHE A 10 0.48 -8.61 13.04
N ALA A 11 0.82 -7.35 12.77
CA ALA A 11 1.62 -6.97 11.60
C ALA A 11 3.13 -6.99 11.85
N GLU A 12 3.57 -6.89 13.11
CA GLU A 12 4.99 -6.91 13.49
C GLU A 12 5.72 -8.20 13.00
N PRO A 13 5.19 -9.43 13.19
CA PRO A 13 5.87 -10.65 12.75
C PRO A 13 5.64 -10.99 11.26
N VAL A 14 4.92 -10.15 10.51
CA VAL A 14 4.49 -10.46 9.14
C VAL A 14 5.49 -9.90 8.12
N ASP A 15 5.96 -10.75 7.20
CA ASP A 15 6.89 -10.39 6.11
C ASP A 15 6.23 -9.71 4.89
N LEU A 16 4.96 -9.33 5.00
CA LEU A 16 4.26 -8.45 4.07
C LEU A 16 4.33 -7.03 4.61
N ALA A 17 4.61 -6.04 3.76
CA ALA A 17 4.66 -4.64 4.20
C ALA A 17 3.26 -4.16 4.57
N VAL A 18 3.12 -3.62 5.79
CA VAL A 18 1.86 -3.12 6.34
C VAL A 18 2.06 -1.72 6.89
N VAL A 19 1.15 -0.81 6.49
CA VAL A 19 1.09 0.57 7.00
C VAL A 19 -0.32 0.88 7.46
N LEU A 20 -0.43 1.54 8.60
CA LEU A 20 -1.67 2.10 9.14
C LEU A 20 -1.56 3.62 9.10
N THR A 21 -2.59 4.29 8.60
CA THR A 21 -2.67 5.75 8.56
C THR A 21 -3.95 6.27 9.18
N ASP A 22 -3.96 7.57 9.51
CA ASP A 22 -5.20 8.29 9.76
C ASP A 22 -6.08 8.37 8.50
N VAL A 23 -7.23 9.03 8.64
CA VAL A 23 -8.25 9.14 7.58
C VAL A 23 -8.10 10.38 6.69
N ASP A 24 -7.13 11.26 6.98
CA ASP A 24 -6.98 12.51 6.24
C ASP A 24 -6.23 12.28 4.93
N LEU A 25 -6.98 11.98 3.86
CA LEU A 25 -6.41 11.74 2.54
C LEU A 25 -5.97 13.02 1.80
N GLU A 26 -6.25 14.20 2.34
CA GLU A 26 -5.86 15.47 1.73
C GLU A 26 -4.34 15.70 1.85
N ARG A 27 -3.75 16.50 0.96
CA ARG A 27 -2.31 16.75 1.02
C ARG A 27 -2.01 17.63 2.23
N PRO A 28 -0.96 17.31 3.04
CA PRO A 28 0.12 16.35 2.76
C PRO A 28 -0.16 14.88 3.16
N GLY A 29 -1.25 14.62 3.89
CA GLY A 29 -1.66 13.33 4.43
C GLY A 29 -1.97 12.22 3.41
N PRO A 30 -2.30 11.00 3.89
CA PRO A 30 -2.57 10.69 5.30
C PRO A 30 -1.32 10.54 6.16
N THR A 31 -1.49 10.68 7.47
CA THR A 31 -0.39 10.54 8.46
C THR A 31 -0.21 9.08 8.82
N VAL A 32 1.03 8.58 8.77
CA VAL A 32 1.37 7.23 9.20
C VAL A 32 1.28 7.13 10.72
N LEU A 33 0.40 6.26 11.21
CA LEU A 33 0.25 5.93 12.63
C LEU A 33 1.15 4.74 13.01
N TYR A 34 1.38 3.82 12.07
CA TYR A 34 2.24 2.67 12.24
C TYR A 34 2.74 2.13 10.90
N ALA A 35 3.97 1.63 10.87
CA ALA A 35 4.54 0.90 9.76
C ALA A 35 5.35 -0.28 10.31
N ASN A 36 5.15 -1.47 9.75
CA ASN A 36 5.82 -2.68 10.24
C ASN A 36 7.28 -2.77 9.72
N PRO A 37 8.10 -3.67 10.29
CA PRO A 37 9.49 -3.85 9.84
C PRO A 37 9.62 -4.22 8.37
N ALA A 38 8.66 -4.97 7.80
CA ALA A 38 8.69 -5.32 6.38
C ALA A 38 8.53 -4.09 5.47
N PHE A 39 7.66 -3.13 5.83
CA PHE A 39 7.53 -1.86 5.11
C PHE A 39 8.79 -1.00 5.23
N ALA A 40 9.41 -0.93 6.43
CA ALA A 40 10.68 -0.22 6.62
C ALA A 40 11.80 -0.80 5.73
N ARG A 41 11.95 -2.14 5.70
CA ARG A 41 12.92 -2.82 4.82
C ARG A 41 12.65 -2.57 3.34
N MET A 42 11.39 -2.66 2.92
CA MET A 42 10.99 -2.44 1.53
C MET A 42 11.20 -0.98 1.09
N SER A 43 10.86 -0.02 1.93
CA SER A 43 10.98 1.41 1.58
C SER A 43 12.41 1.96 1.76
N GLY A 44 13.25 1.28 2.54
CA GLY A 44 14.58 1.79 2.91
C GLY A 44 14.55 2.93 3.94
N TYR A 45 13.38 3.25 4.49
CA TYR A 45 13.23 4.25 5.55
C TYR A 45 13.34 3.63 6.94
N ALA A 46 13.96 4.37 7.86
CA ALA A 46 13.97 3.97 9.27
C ALA A 46 12.54 4.10 9.84
N PRO A 47 12.12 3.21 10.77
CA PRO A 47 10.79 3.31 11.39
C PRO A 47 10.48 4.68 12.00
N ALA A 48 11.50 5.35 12.56
CA ALA A 48 11.39 6.69 13.14
C ALA A 48 11.11 7.79 12.11
N ASP A 49 11.48 7.60 10.84
CA ASP A 49 11.22 8.55 9.75
C ASP A 49 9.81 8.34 9.16
N LEU A 50 9.17 7.20 9.46
CA LEU A 50 7.89 6.81 8.86
C LEU A 50 6.70 7.32 9.67
N VAL A 51 6.67 7.02 10.98
CA VAL A 51 5.55 7.40 11.86
C VAL A 51 5.48 8.93 11.99
N GLY A 52 4.29 9.49 11.83
CA GLY A 52 4.06 10.94 11.78
C GLY A 52 4.34 11.57 10.40
N GLY A 53 4.93 10.82 9.48
CA GLY A 53 5.12 11.22 8.08
C GLY A 53 3.92 10.84 7.20
N THR A 54 4.11 10.89 5.88
CA THR A 54 3.11 10.50 4.87
C THR A 54 3.65 9.41 3.96
N PRO A 55 2.88 8.37 3.58
CA PRO A 55 3.34 7.37 2.61
C PRO A 55 3.70 7.96 1.25
N ARG A 56 3.25 9.20 0.97
CA ARG A 56 3.57 9.94 -0.25
C ARG A 56 5.05 10.21 -0.44
N ILE A 57 5.88 10.06 0.61
CA ILE A 57 7.35 10.12 0.51
C ILE A 57 7.93 9.09 -0.47
N LEU A 58 7.20 8.00 -0.73
CA LEU A 58 7.61 6.97 -1.68
C LEU A 58 7.31 7.35 -3.14
N GLN A 59 6.58 8.44 -3.39
CA GLN A 59 6.22 8.85 -4.75
C GLN A 59 7.32 9.73 -5.35
N GLY A 60 7.62 9.53 -6.63
CA GLY A 60 8.64 10.29 -7.35
C GLY A 60 8.19 10.73 -8.75
N PRO A 61 9.16 11.03 -9.65
CA PRO A 61 8.88 11.58 -10.97
C PRO A 61 7.95 10.71 -11.82
N ASP A 62 8.18 9.40 -11.84
CA ASP A 62 7.46 8.46 -12.72
C ASP A 62 6.31 7.72 -12.01
N THR A 63 5.94 8.17 -10.80
CA THR A 63 4.71 7.68 -10.16
C THR A 63 3.49 8.17 -10.92
N ASN A 64 2.61 7.26 -11.37
CA ASN A 64 1.40 7.61 -12.12
C ASN A 64 0.50 8.55 -11.29
N ARG A 65 0.44 9.82 -11.69
CA ARG A 65 -0.29 10.88 -10.97
C ARG A 65 -1.80 10.70 -11.04
N GLU A 66 -2.32 10.17 -12.14
CA GLU A 66 -3.75 9.89 -12.30
C GLU A 66 -4.20 8.82 -11.28
N ALA A 67 -3.46 7.72 -11.18
CA ALA A 67 -3.70 6.66 -10.20
C ALA A 67 -3.74 7.21 -8.77
N THR A 68 -2.74 8.03 -8.40
CA THR A 68 -2.68 8.61 -7.05
C THR A 68 -3.78 9.63 -6.77
N ARG A 69 -4.31 10.30 -7.80
CA ARG A 69 -5.46 11.23 -7.68
C ARG A 69 -6.79 10.47 -7.59
N HIS A 70 -6.90 9.31 -8.21
CA HIS A 70 -8.09 8.47 -8.15
C HIS A 70 -8.18 7.66 -6.85
N LEU A 71 -7.06 7.35 -6.20
CA LEU A 71 -7.03 6.55 -4.97
C LEU A 71 -8.04 7.01 -3.90
N PRO A 72 -8.11 8.30 -3.50
CA PRO A 72 -9.09 8.73 -2.50
C PRO A 72 -10.54 8.57 -2.95
N ARG A 73 -10.80 8.70 -4.26
CA ARG A 73 -12.15 8.51 -4.83
C ARG A 73 -12.54 7.04 -4.79
N LEU A 74 -11.63 6.14 -5.16
CA LEU A 74 -11.85 4.69 -5.13
C LEU A 74 -12.07 4.19 -3.69
N LEU A 75 -11.29 4.68 -2.72
CA LEU A 75 -11.51 4.35 -1.31
C LEU A 75 -12.90 4.76 -0.81
N ARG A 76 -13.37 5.96 -1.20
CA ARG A 76 -14.69 6.47 -0.79
C ARG A 76 -15.85 5.78 -1.51
N ALA A 77 -15.68 5.43 -2.79
CA ALA A 77 -16.75 4.87 -3.62
C ALA A 77 -16.85 3.33 -3.52
N GLU A 78 -15.70 2.64 -3.46
CA GLU A 78 -15.61 1.18 -3.55
C GLU A 78 -15.15 0.52 -2.25
N GLY A 79 -14.76 1.32 -1.24
CA GLY A 79 -14.25 0.79 0.03
C GLY A 79 -12.89 0.10 -0.09
N ARG A 80 -12.18 0.27 -1.21
CA ARG A 80 -10.86 -0.31 -1.46
C ARG A 80 -10.13 0.48 -2.54
N PHE A 81 -8.81 0.54 -2.43
CA PHE A 81 -7.94 0.81 -3.57
C PHE A 81 -7.03 -0.40 -3.75
N LEU A 82 -6.96 -0.91 -4.98
CA LEU A 82 -5.99 -1.94 -5.33
C LEU A 82 -5.34 -1.56 -6.66
N GLY A 83 -4.01 -1.46 -6.68
CA GLY A 83 -3.28 -0.95 -7.83
C GLY A 83 -1.79 -1.26 -7.77
N CYS A 84 -1.06 -0.81 -8.80
CA CYS A 84 0.39 -0.92 -8.86
C CYS A 84 0.97 0.46 -9.21
N LEU A 85 1.86 0.97 -8.36
CA LEU A 85 2.52 2.27 -8.53
C LEU A 85 4.02 2.09 -8.61
N ARG A 86 4.68 3.01 -9.30
CA ARG A 86 6.14 3.16 -9.19
C ARG A 86 6.45 3.99 -7.96
N ASN A 87 7.19 3.40 -7.04
CA ASN A 87 7.66 4.03 -5.80
C ASN A 87 9.19 4.12 -5.81
N TYR A 88 9.72 4.89 -4.87
CA TYR A 88 11.15 5.16 -4.71
C TYR A 88 11.54 4.90 -3.27
N ARG A 89 12.63 4.16 -3.08
CA ARG A 89 13.24 3.95 -1.77
C ARG A 89 13.92 5.23 -1.27
N ARG A 90 14.37 5.24 -0.01
CA ARG A 90 15.08 6.39 0.59
C ARG A 90 16.34 6.81 -0.16
N ASP A 91 17.02 5.87 -0.82
CA ASP A 91 18.22 6.12 -1.64
C ASP A 91 17.88 6.55 -3.09
N GLY A 92 16.60 6.58 -3.45
CA GLY A 92 16.12 6.91 -4.79
C GLY A 92 15.97 5.73 -5.73
N GLU A 93 16.24 4.48 -5.30
CA GLU A 93 16.01 3.30 -6.13
C GLU A 93 14.51 3.15 -6.43
N GLU A 94 14.17 2.99 -7.72
CA GLU A 94 12.79 2.76 -8.14
C GLU A 94 12.35 1.31 -8.00
N TYR A 95 11.09 1.10 -7.64
CA TYR A 95 10.47 -0.22 -7.62
C TYR A 95 8.98 -0.14 -7.95
N LEU A 96 8.41 -1.25 -8.45
CA LEU A 96 6.96 -1.37 -8.63
C LEU A 96 6.34 -1.91 -7.35
N CYS A 97 5.44 -1.16 -6.76
CA CYS A 97 4.71 -1.53 -5.57
C CYS A 97 3.26 -1.88 -5.92
N GLU A 98 2.85 -3.12 -5.68
CA GLU A 98 1.43 -3.46 -5.64
C GLU A 98 0.87 -3.11 -4.26
N ILE A 99 -0.22 -2.33 -4.24
CA ILE A 99 -0.77 -1.69 -3.05
C ILE A 99 -2.25 -2.06 -2.95
N ASP A 100 -2.66 -2.58 -1.78
CA ASP A 100 -4.06 -2.87 -1.40
C ASP A 100 -4.41 -2.05 -0.15
N VAL A 101 -5.19 -0.99 -0.31
CA VAL A 101 -5.64 -0.11 0.78
C VAL A 101 -7.10 -0.36 1.09
N ARG A 102 -7.42 -0.50 2.38
CA ARG A 102 -8.78 -0.71 2.88
C ARG A 102 -9.06 0.19 4.08
N PRO A 103 -10.29 0.69 4.25
CA PRO A 103 -10.68 1.37 5.47
C PRO A 103 -10.82 0.36 6.61
N ILE A 104 -10.41 0.77 7.80
CA ILE A 104 -10.86 0.18 9.06
C ILE A 104 -12.03 1.05 9.51
N LEU A 105 -13.20 0.43 9.67
CA LEU A 105 -14.43 1.12 10.03
C LEU A 105 -14.66 1.06 11.54
N ASP A 106 -15.27 2.09 12.09
CA ASP A 106 -15.81 2.08 13.46
C ASP A 106 -17.16 1.34 13.52
N ARG A 107 -17.84 1.43 14.67
CA ARG A 107 -19.13 0.77 14.90
C ARG A 107 -20.28 1.37 14.09
N ASP A 108 -20.16 2.63 13.69
CA ASP A 108 -21.16 3.36 12.91
C ASP A 108 -20.90 3.24 11.40
N GLY A 109 -19.83 2.54 11.01
CA GLY A 109 -19.44 2.31 9.62
C GLY A 109 -18.61 3.46 9.03
N ALA A 110 -18.17 4.42 9.83
CA ALA A 110 -17.29 5.49 9.38
C ALA A 110 -15.83 5.04 9.40
N PRO A 111 -14.98 5.47 8.45
CA PRO A 111 -13.55 5.20 8.50
C PRO A 111 -12.92 5.79 9.77
N GLN A 112 -12.22 4.95 10.54
CA GLN A 112 -11.38 5.38 11.67
C GLN A 112 -9.88 5.39 11.33
N ALA A 113 -9.47 4.59 10.32
CA ALA A 113 -8.12 4.52 9.81
C ALA A 113 -8.10 3.88 8.41
N TYR A 114 -6.95 3.93 7.73
CA TYR A 114 -6.69 3.11 6.54
C TYR A 114 -5.53 2.15 6.80
N ILE A 115 -5.68 0.90 6.36
CA ILE A 115 -4.61 -0.09 6.35
C ILE A 115 -4.21 -0.40 4.90
N ALA A 116 -2.92 -0.34 4.62
CA ALA A 116 -2.32 -0.66 3.35
C ALA A 116 -1.46 -1.92 3.47
N PHE A 117 -1.64 -2.84 2.53
CA PHE A 117 -0.76 -3.97 2.31
C PHE A 117 0.02 -3.76 1.03
N GLU A 118 1.33 -3.88 1.12
CA GLU A 118 2.23 -3.53 0.03
C GLU A 118 3.21 -4.65 -0.25
N ARG A 119 3.55 -4.80 -1.53
CA ARG A 119 4.64 -5.69 -1.94
C ARG A 119 5.32 -5.19 -3.20
N GLU A 120 6.62 -5.35 -3.22
CA GLU A 120 7.39 -5.17 -4.43
C GLU A 120 7.09 -6.28 -5.45
N VAL A 121 6.89 -5.88 -6.70
CA VAL A 121 6.57 -6.78 -7.79
C VAL A 121 7.41 -6.50 -9.03
N VAL A 122 7.53 -7.50 -9.89
CA VAL A 122 8.11 -7.37 -11.23
C VAL A 122 7.07 -7.68 -12.29
N ARG A 123 7.15 -6.99 -13.44
CA ARG A 123 6.31 -7.31 -14.61
C ARG A 123 6.67 -8.70 -15.12
N ARG A 124 5.67 -9.55 -15.33
CA ARG A 124 5.87 -10.82 -16.05
C ARG A 124 6.19 -10.53 -17.51
N ARG A 125 7.16 -11.26 -18.07
CA ARG A 125 7.44 -11.27 -19.52
C ARG A 125 6.42 -12.18 -20.21
N GLY A 126 5.86 -11.73 -21.34
CA GLY A 126 4.90 -12.50 -22.16
C GLY A 126 3.52 -11.85 -22.27
N ARG A 127 2.69 -12.34 -23.21
CA ARG A 127 1.28 -11.90 -23.34
C ARG A 127 0.51 -12.26 -22.07
N PRO A 128 -0.41 -11.41 -21.59
CA PRO A 128 -1.34 -11.80 -20.53
C PRO A 128 -2.06 -13.07 -20.97
N ALA A 129 -2.05 -14.12 -20.15
CA ALA A 129 -2.89 -15.29 -20.40
C ALA A 129 -4.35 -14.84 -20.45
N GLU A 130 -5.11 -15.32 -21.44
CA GLU A 130 -6.56 -15.16 -21.47
C GLU A 130 -7.12 -15.71 -20.14
N GLY A 131 -7.79 -14.86 -19.35
CA GLY A 131 -8.28 -15.24 -18.01
C GLY A 131 -7.59 -14.57 -16.80
N GLY A 132 -6.84 -13.47 -16.99
CA GLY A 132 -6.72 -12.44 -15.95
C GLY A 132 -5.84 -12.74 -14.72
N THR A 133 -4.86 -13.64 -14.81
CA THR A 133 -4.02 -13.98 -13.65
C THR A 133 -2.63 -13.32 -13.71
N ARG A 134 -2.60 -12.10 -13.16
CA ARG A 134 -1.47 -11.29 -12.66
C ARG A 134 -0.33 -10.96 -13.64
N ARG A 135 -0.41 -9.75 -14.23
CA ARG A 135 0.68 -9.06 -14.96
C ARG A 135 1.97 -8.88 -14.14
N TYR A 136 1.88 -9.02 -12.83
CA TYR A 136 2.97 -8.82 -11.88
C TYR A 136 3.23 -10.07 -11.04
N ARG A 137 4.49 -10.30 -10.66
CA ARG A 137 4.90 -11.36 -9.73
C ARG A 137 5.64 -10.72 -8.54
N PRO A 138 5.36 -11.10 -7.29
CA PRO A 138 6.15 -10.66 -6.14
C PRO A 138 7.64 -10.96 -6.32
N THR A 139 8.50 -10.05 -5.84
CA THR A 139 9.96 -10.28 -5.76
C THR A 139 10.33 -11.22 -4.62
N VAL A 140 9.58 -11.15 -3.51
CA VAL A 140 9.69 -12.06 -2.36
C VAL A 140 8.42 -12.90 -2.25
N GLN A 141 8.57 -14.21 -2.03
CA GLN A 141 7.42 -15.09 -1.77
C GLN A 141 6.82 -14.74 -0.40
N SER A 142 5.61 -14.20 -0.39
CA SER A 142 4.81 -14.05 0.82
C SER A 142 3.74 -15.14 0.85
N PRO A 143 3.53 -15.83 1.99
CA PRO A 143 2.48 -16.83 2.13
C PRO A 143 1.07 -16.22 2.08
N LEU A 144 0.94 -14.90 2.21
CA LEU A 144 -0.32 -14.18 2.16
C LEU A 144 -0.56 -13.61 0.75
N PRO A 145 -1.49 -14.16 -0.05
CA PRO A 145 -1.85 -13.56 -1.32
C PRO A 145 -2.67 -12.28 -1.07
N LEU A 146 -2.29 -11.17 -1.69
CA LEU A 146 -3.21 -10.03 -1.90
C LEU A 146 -4.29 -10.47 -2.90
N VAL A 147 -5.41 -11.04 -2.43
CA VAL A 147 -6.49 -11.56 -3.30
C VAL A 147 -7.48 -10.45 -3.68
N GLY A 148 -7.88 -10.42 -4.95
CA GLY A 148 -8.91 -9.55 -5.51
C GLY A 148 -8.85 -9.55 -7.05
N SER A 149 -9.72 -10.34 -7.68
CA SER A 149 -9.86 -10.55 -9.12
C SER A 149 -10.40 -9.31 -9.85
N GLY A 150 -9.83 -8.99 -11.02
CA GLY A 150 -10.32 -7.98 -11.97
C GLY A 150 -9.79 -6.57 -11.68
N MET A 151 -8.84 -6.09 -12.47
CA MET A 151 -8.10 -4.85 -12.18
C MET A 151 -8.13 -3.85 -13.36
N PRO A 152 -8.55 -2.59 -13.15
CA PRO A 152 -8.05 -1.50 -13.96
C PRO A 152 -6.58 -1.25 -13.61
N ILE A 153 -5.75 -1.22 -14.65
CA ILE A 153 -4.31 -1.00 -14.53
C ILE A 153 -4.06 0.47 -14.83
N PHE A 154 -3.68 1.25 -13.81
CA PHE A 154 -3.09 2.56 -14.03
C PHE A 154 -1.58 2.37 -14.18
N ALA A 155 -1.13 2.07 -15.41
CA ALA A 155 0.29 2.03 -15.76
C ALA A 155 0.80 3.45 -16.01
#